data_AF-A0A972B9C7-F1
#
_entry.id   AF-A0A972B9C7-F1
#
_cell.length_a   1.000
_cell.length_b   1.000
_cell.length_c   1.000
_cell.angle_alpha   90.00
_cell.angle_beta   90.00
_cell.angle_gamma   90.00
#
_symmetry.space_group_name_H-M   'P 1'
#
loop_
_entity.id
_entity.type
_entity.pdbx_description
1 polymer ?
#
loop_
_entity_poly.entity_id
_entity_poly.type
_entity_poly.pdbx_seq_one_letter_code
_entity_poly.pdbx_strand_id
1 'polypeptide(L)'
;MIRFITIVFLFITVACNSQVKKDSNSNSIKNNQSVVIDTLSILKLRNGYEVMQLNIKDNPGDIIRIIRDSIVIKELSLPTTDVEVKNLSVDKIVETKSGFMLSINWGGGKNFYGRDFYFEFRDTEKTFYLTKIGKTSYSLKSENETSEQEDMVPPIKIDNVRLSKFIINE
;
A
#
# COMPACT_ATOMS: atom_id res chain seq x y z
N MET A 1 30.11 52.02 -55.92
CA MET A 1 29.01 52.75 -55.24
C MET A 1 27.83 51.80 -55.11
N ILE A 2 27.11 51.87 -53.99
CA ILE A 2 25.92 51.09 -53.58
C ILE A 2 26.21 49.78 -52.83
N ARG A 3 25.91 49.85 -51.53
CA ARG A 3 25.71 48.77 -50.56
C ARG A 3 24.31 48.18 -50.76
N PHE A 4 24.13 46.89 -50.50
CA PHE A 4 22.93 46.38 -49.81
C PHE A 4 23.30 45.16 -48.95
N ILE A 5 23.00 45.30 -47.67
CA ILE A 5 22.96 44.25 -46.64
C ILE A 5 21.65 43.46 -46.86
N THR A 6 21.58 42.19 -46.43
CA THR A 6 20.52 41.66 -45.51
C THR A 6 20.19 40.16 -45.72
N ILE A 7 20.61 39.40 -44.71
CA ILE A 7 19.93 38.30 -43.98
C ILE A 7 19.85 36.89 -44.59
N VAL A 8 20.45 36.00 -43.79
CA VAL A 8 20.44 34.54 -43.79
C VAL A 8 19.11 34.00 -43.24
N PHE A 9 18.55 32.97 -43.87
CA PHE A 9 17.70 32.00 -43.18
C PHE A 9 18.11 30.58 -43.59
N LEU A 10 18.62 29.84 -42.61
CA LEU A 10 19.05 28.46 -42.70
C LEU A 10 17.88 27.57 -42.24
N PHE A 11 17.34 26.73 -43.13
CA PHE A 11 16.43 25.66 -42.76
C PHE A 11 17.03 24.32 -43.18
N ILE A 12 17.47 23.55 -42.19
CA ILE A 12 18.01 22.21 -42.37
C ILE A 12 16.82 21.23 -42.43
N THR A 13 16.76 20.50 -43.53
CA THR A 13 15.85 19.41 -43.84
C THR A 13 16.24 18.13 -43.11
N VAL A 14 15.29 17.31 -42.68
CA VAL A 14 15.49 15.85 -42.66
C VAL A 14 14.26 15.15 -43.21
N ALA A 15 14.50 14.39 -44.28
CA ALA A 15 13.55 13.64 -45.07
C ALA A 15 13.13 12.34 -44.36
N CYS A 16 11.84 12.00 -44.45
CA CYS A 16 11.35 10.64 -44.23
C CYS A 16 11.36 9.88 -45.54
N ASN A 17 12.06 8.75 -45.57
CA ASN A 17 11.93 7.64 -46.53
C ASN A 17 12.61 6.42 -45.89
N SER A 18 12.19 5.16 -46.01
CA SER A 18 10.98 4.49 -46.51
C SER A 18 11.20 2.98 -46.25
N GLN A 19 10.18 2.15 -46.52
CA GLN A 19 10.23 0.68 -46.74
C GLN A 19 10.23 -0.24 -45.49
N VAL A 20 9.58 -1.42 -45.43
CA VAL A 20 8.79 -2.26 -46.36
C VAL A 20 8.00 -3.32 -45.53
N LYS A 21 6.87 -3.82 -46.04
CA LYS A 21 6.04 -4.91 -45.46
C LYS A 21 6.77 -6.28 -45.40
N LYS A 22 6.44 -7.09 -44.39
CA LYS A 22 6.35 -8.56 -44.48
C LYS A 22 5.36 -9.12 -43.45
N ASP A 23 4.43 -9.94 -43.93
CA ASP A 23 3.40 -10.65 -43.14
C ASP A 23 4.01 -11.74 -42.26
N SER A 24 3.41 -11.99 -41.08
CA SER A 24 3.27 -13.32 -40.45
C SER A 24 2.44 -13.25 -39.16
N ASN A 25 1.44 -14.11 -39.10
CA ASN A 25 0.50 -14.36 -38.01
C ASN A 25 1.22 -14.67 -36.67
N SER A 26 0.96 -13.91 -35.60
CA SER A 26 1.04 -14.43 -34.23
C SER A 26 0.22 -13.56 -33.27
N ASN A 27 -0.48 -14.22 -32.36
CA ASN A 27 -1.39 -13.66 -31.37
C ASN A 27 -0.78 -12.45 -30.65
N SER A 28 -1.39 -11.27 -30.80
CA SER A 28 -1.05 -10.13 -29.96
C SER A 28 -1.51 -10.43 -28.54
N ILE A 29 -0.54 -10.82 -27.71
CA ILE A 29 -0.54 -10.67 -26.26
C ILE A 29 -1.12 -9.29 -25.96
N LYS A 30 -2.34 -9.26 -25.41
CA LYS A 30 -2.93 -8.01 -24.93
C LYS A 30 -2.13 -7.58 -23.71
N ASN A 31 -1.23 -6.63 -23.98
CA ASN A 31 -0.72 -5.60 -23.09
C ASN A 31 -1.07 -5.78 -21.62
N ASN A 32 -0.05 -6.05 -20.80
CA ASN A 32 -0.06 -5.66 -19.39
C ASN A 32 -0.27 -4.15 -19.35
N GLN A 33 -1.53 -3.77 -19.19
CA GLN A 33 -1.93 -2.42 -18.89
C GLN A 33 -1.29 -2.09 -17.55
N SER A 34 -0.24 -1.28 -17.59
CA SER A 34 0.43 -0.78 -16.40
C SER A 34 -0.62 -0.01 -15.61
N VAL A 35 -1.15 -0.65 -14.58
CA VAL A 35 -2.07 -0.02 -13.62
C VAL A 35 -1.30 1.15 -13.02
N VAL A 36 -1.84 2.35 -13.19
CA VAL A 36 -1.33 3.57 -12.57
C VAL A 36 -1.45 3.37 -11.06
N ILE A 37 -0.31 3.21 -10.39
CA ILE A 37 -0.27 2.93 -8.95
C ILE A 37 -0.28 4.25 -8.20
N ASP A 38 -1.41 4.58 -7.57
CA ASP A 38 -1.52 5.75 -6.70
C ASP A 38 -1.00 5.41 -5.29
N THR A 39 -0.09 6.26 -4.83
CA THR A 39 0.46 6.35 -3.44
C THR A 39 0.85 5.02 -2.78
N LEU A 40 1.98 4.46 -3.22
CA LEU A 40 2.64 3.35 -2.54
C LEU A 40 3.39 3.83 -1.29
N SER A 41 2.93 3.45 -0.11
CA SER A 41 3.75 3.51 1.11
C SER A 41 4.49 2.17 1.24
N ILE A 42 5.81 2.17 1.05
CA ILE A 42 6.67 0.98 1.22
C ILE A 42 7.61 1.21 2.41
N LEU A 43 7.56 0.30 3.38
CA LEU A 43 8.49 0.21 4.49
C LEU A 43 9.47 -0.95 4.25
N LYS A 44 10.78 -0.68 4.28
CA LYS A 44 11.81 -1.73 4.24
C LYS A 44 12.26 -2.07 5.66
N LEU A 45 12.29 -3.36 5.99
CA LEU A 45 12.67 -3.87 7.31
C LEU A 45 14.12 -4.38 7.29
N ARG A 46 14.81 -4.31 8.43
CA ARG A 46 16.21 -4.77 8.58
C ARG A 46 16.41 -6.25 8.30
N ASN A 47 15.37 -7.06 8.45
CA ASN A 47 15.39 -8.49 8.15
C ASN A 47 15.21 -8.81 6.65
N GLY A 48 15.16 -7.79 5.78
CA GLY A 48 15.07 -7.92 4.33
C GLY A 48 13.65 -8.03 3.77
N TYR A 49 12.62 -7.94 4.63
CA TYR A 49 11.23 -7.89 4.20
C TYR A 49 10.81 -6.44 3.89
N GLU A 50 9.81 -6.30 3.04
CA GLU A 50 9.16 -5.02 2.73
C GLU A 50 7.67 -5.11 3.06
N VAL A 51 7.10 -4.05 3.62
CA VAL A 51 5.66 -3.93 3.90
C VAL A 51 5.11 -2.80 3.05
N MET A 52 4.16 -3.12 2.18
CA MET A 52 3.60 -2.19 1.19
C MET A 52 2.10 -2.05 1.37
N GLN A 53 1.61 -0.82 1.49
CA GLN A 53 0.18 -0.52 1.39
C GLN A 53 -0.21 -0.33 -0.08
N LEU A 54 -1.32 -0.94 -0.45
CA LEU A 54 -1.95 -0.79 -1.76
C LEU A 54 -3.38 -0.30 -1.60
N ASN A 55 -3.67 0.82 -2.26
CA ASN A 55 -5.04 1.27 -2.50
C ASN A 55 -5.46 0.81 -3.89
N ILE A 56 -6.48 -0.06 -3.97
CA ILE A 56 -6.97 -0.60 -5.25
C ILE A 56 -8.23 0.17 -5.63
N LYS A 57 -8.15 1.02 -6.67
CA LYS A 57 -9.28 1.85 -7.12
C LYS A 57 -10.56 1.08 -7.43
N ASP A 58 -10.45 -0.18 -7.86
CA ASP A 58 -11.57 -1.02 -8.30
C ASP A 58 -11.95 -2.13 -7.30
N ASN A 59 -11.28 -2.19 -6.14
CA ASN A 59 -11.61 -3.13 -5.06
C ASN A 59 -11.65 -2.34 -3.75
N PRO A 60 -12.81 -2.19 -3.10
CA PRO A 60 -13.01 -1.15 -2.09
C PRO A 60 -12.31 -1.38 -0.73
N GLY A 61 -11.28 -2.24 -0.67
CA GLY A 61 -10.45 -2.47 0.50
C GLY A 61 -8.96 -2.28 0.23
N ASP A 62 -8.30 -1.53 1.10
CA ASP A 62 -6.84 -1.44 1.14
C ASP A 62 -6.21 -2.81 1.46
N ILE A 63 -5.05 -3.09 0.86
CA ILE A 63 -4.30 -4.32 1.09
C ILE A 63 -2.90 -3.99 1.60
N ILE A 64 -2.48 -4.69 2.65
CA ILE A 64 -1.08 -4.67 3.12
C ILE A 64 -0.37 -5.90 2.57
N ARG A 65 0.63 -5.70 1.72
CA ARG A 65 1.52 -6.75 1.20
C ARG A 65 2.78 -6.86 2.03
N ILE A 66 3.21 -8.08 2.28
CA ILE A 66 4.51 -8.40 2.86
C ILE A 66 5.31 -9.10 1.78
N ILE A 67 6.46 -8.53 1.45
CA ILE A 67 7.26 -8.89 0.30
C ILE A 67 8.65 -9.26 0.79
N ARG A 68 9.26 -10.24 0.15
CA ARG A 68 10.67 -10.57 0.33
C ARG A 68 11.25 -10.97 -1.02
N ASP A 69 12.40 -10.42 -1.37
CA ASP A 69 13.09 -10.75 -2.63
C ASP A 69 12.17 -10.62 -3.86
N SER A 70 11.32 -9.58 -3.89
CA SER A 70 10.28 -9.33 -4.91
C SER A 70 9.12 -10.34 -4.96
N ILE A 71 9.05 -11.27 -4.02
CA ILE A 71 7.96 -12.25 -3.89
C ILE A 71 6.98 -11.78 -2.82
N VAL A 72 5.69 -11.74 -3.13
CA VAL A 72 4.62 -11.50 -2.15
C VAL A 72 4.50 -12.73 -1.26
N ILE A 73 4.88 -12.60 0.01
CA ILE A 73 4.80 -13.65 1.03
C ILE A 73 3.39 -13.71 1.63
N LYS A 74 2.78 -12.54 1.86
CA LYS A 74 1.43 -12.45 2.44
C LYS A 74 0.72 -11.18 2.00
N GLU A 75 -0.59 -11.28 1.85
CA GLU A 75 -1.51 -10.15 1.75
C GLU A 75 -2.45 -10.16 2.97
N LEU A 76 -2.61 -9.00 3.60
CA LEU A 76 -3.59 -8.75 4.65
C LEU A 76 -4.63 -7.77 4.10
N SER A 77 -5.85 -8.25 3.91
CA SER A 77 -6.97 -7.40 3.50
C SER A 77 -7.46 -6.58 4.68
N LEU A 78 -7.65 -5.28 4.47
CA LEU A 78 -8.41 -4.42 5.37
C LEU A 78 -9.91 -4.55 5.10
N PRO A 79 -10.77 -4.26 6.08
CA PRO A 79 -12.18 -4.05 5.81
C PRO A 79 -12.40 -3.00 4.72
N THR A 80 -13.50 -3.15 4.01
CA THR A 80 -13.93 -2.27 2.95
C THR A 80 -14.39 -0.94 3.54
N THR A 81 -13.75 0.17 3.15
CA THR A 81 -14.10 1.50 3.67
C THR A 81 -15.53 1.88 3.25
N ASP A 82 -16.29 2.42 4.19
CA ASP A 82 -17.69 2.87 4.07
C ASP A 82 -18.73 1.79 3.70
N VAL A 83 -18.30 0.55 3.45
CA VAL A 83 -19.16 -0.62 3.32
C VAL A 83 -19.17 -1.43 4.62
N GLU A 84 -17.99 -1.76 5.13
CA GLU A 84 -17.83 -2.52 6.38
C GLU A 84 -17.49 -1.59 7.54
N VAL A 85 -16.60 -0.60 7.31
CA VAL A 85 -16.11 0.31 8.35
C VAL A 85 -16.00 1.73 7.83
N LYS A 86 -16.61 2.68 8.52
CA LYS A 86 -16.69 4.08 8.07
C LYS A 86 -15.36 4.81 8.20
N ASN A 87 -14.95 5.54 7.15
CA ASN A 87 -13.71 6.32 7.11
C ASN A 87 -12.46 5.54 7.56
N LEU A 88 -12.37 4.25 7.26
CA LEU A 88 -11.20 3.44 7.55
C LEU A 88 -9.98 3.93 6.76
N SER A 89 -8.86 4.10 7.44
CA SER A 89 -7.58 4.45 6.84
C SER A 89 -6.40 3.82 7.59
N VAL A 90 -5.33 3.54 6.84
CA VAL A 90 -4.03 3.25 7.45
C VAL A 90 -3.38 4.57 7.85
N ASP A 91 -3.06 4.72 9.12
CA ASP A 91 -2.36 5.90 9.63
C ASP A 91 -0.87 5.81 9.31
N LYS A 92 -0.24 4.70 9.70
CA LYS A 92 1.20 4.49 9.51
C LYS A 92 1.59 3.02 9.55
N ILE A 93 2.72 2.73 8.93
CA ILE A 93 3.44 1.46 9.03
C ILE A 93 4.85 1.79 9.48
N VAL A 94 5.30 1.22 10.61
CA VAL A 94 6.61 1.55 11.20
C VAL A 94 7.38 0.30 11.57
N GLU A 95 8.70 0.33 11.38
CA GLU A 95 9.59 -0.74 11.84
C GLU A 95 9.70 -0.71 13.37
N THR A 96 9.68 -1.88 14.00
CA THR A 96 9.93 -2.06 15.43
C THR A 96 11.27 -2.76 15.66
N LYS A 97 11.64 -3.00 16.93
CA LYS A 97 12.88 -3.73 17.24
C LYS A 97 12.84 -5.18 16.73
N SER A 98 11.67 -5.80 16.70
CA SER A 98 11.47 -7.22 16.40
C SER A 98 10.63 -7.46 15.13
N GLY A 99 10.19 -6.43 14.42
CA GLY A 99 9.37 -6.58 13.22
C GLY A 99 8.77 -5.23 12.78
N PHE A 100 7.45 -5.14 12.72
CA PHE A 100 6.76 -3.91 12.34
C PHE A 100 5.43 -3.73 13.08
N MET A 101 4.89 -2.51 13.02
CA MET A 101 3.57 -2.15 13.53
C MET A 101 2.75 -1.52 12.41
N LEU A 102 1.50 -1.94 12.29
CA LEU A 102 0.50 -1.37 11.39
C LEU A 102 -0.55 -0.63 12.23
N SER A 103 -0.67 0.68 12.02
CA SER A 103 -1.63 1.53 12.69
C SER A 103 -2.78 1.87 11.75
N ILE A 104 -4.01 1.66 12.21
CA ILE A 104 -5.24 1.85 11.44
C ILE A 104 -6.22 2.65 12.28
N ASN A 105 -6.85 3.65 11.67
CA ASN A 105 -7.87 4.47 12.29
C ASN A 105 -9.18 4.40 11.50
N TRP A 106 -10.30 4.56 12.20
CA TRP A 106 -11.62 4.71 11.58
C TRP A 106 -12.57 5.47 12.50
N GLY A 107 -13.75 5.77 12.00
CA GLY A 107 -14.81 6.38 12.80
C GLY A 107 -15.68 7.34 12.03
N GLY A 108 -16.53 8.06 12.75
CA GLY A 108 -17.43 9.02 12.15
C GLY A 108 -18.42 9.60 13.14
N GLY A 109 -19.01 10.73 12.76
CA GLY A 109 -19.89 11.46 13.67
C GLY A 109 -19.10 11.96 14.88
N LYS A 110 -19.27 11.32 16.03
CA LYS A 110 -18.65 11.72 17.29
C LYS A 110 -17.63 10.73 17.85
N ASN A 111 -17.42 9.59 17.21
CA ASN A 111 -16.54 8.55 17.71
C ASN A 111 -15.39 8.27 16.72
N PHE A 112 -14.20 8.05 17.26
CA PHE A 112 -12.99 7.68 16.55
C PHE A 112 -12.33 6.49 17.23
N TYR A 113 -11.75 5.62 16.43
CA TYR A 113 -11.16 4.37 16.88
C TYR A 113 -9.82 4.16 16.20
N GLY A 114 -8.88 3.59 16.93
CA GLY A 114 -7.57 3.20 16.44
C GLY A 114 -7.21 1.78 16.85
N ARG A 115 -6.42 1.11 16.00
CA ARG A 115 -5.80 -0.18 16.28
C ARG A 115 -4.35 -0.18 15.82
N ASP A 116 -3.48 -0.58 16.73
CA ASP A 116 -2.07 -0.82 16.46
C ASP A 116 -1.80 -2.33 16.49
N PHE A 117 -1.50 -2.91 15.33
CA PHE A 117 -1.18 -4.33 15.17
C PHE A 117 0.33 -4.52 15.20
N TYR A 118 0.85 -5.21 16.21
CA TYR A 118 2.28 -5.47 16.34
C TYR A 118 2.65 -6.85 15.81
N PHE A 119 3.46 -6.86 14.76
CA PHE A 119 3.95 -8.07 14.11
C PHE A 119 5.43 -8.29 14.43
N GLU A 120 5.72 -9.39 15.12
CA GLU A 120 7.09 -9.79 15.45
C GLU A 120 7.57 -10.88 14.49
N PHE A 121 8.78 -10.70 13.98
CA PHE A 121 9.47 -11.69 13.17
C PHE A 121 10.10 -12.75 14.07
N ARG A 122 9.86 -14.03 13.75
CA ARG A 122 10.49 -15.15 14.42
C ARG A 122 11.49 -15.83 13.50
N ASP A 123 12.75 -15.78 13.89
CA ASP A 123 13.86 -16.30 13.09
C ASP A 123 13.83 -17.81 12.86
N THR A 124 13.33 -18.58 13.83
CA THR A 124 13.23 -20.05 13.75
C THR A 124 12.31 -20.50 12.62
N GLU A 125 11.26 -19.74 12.35
CA GLU A 125 10.24 -20.05 11.34
C GLU A 125 10.28 -19.12 10.13
N LYS A 126 11.13 -18.10 10.17
CA LYS A 126 11.27 -17.06 9.13
C LYS A 126 9.93 -16.44 8.72
N THR A 127 9.10 -16.11 9.71
CA THR A 127 7.75 -15.56 9.51
C THR A 127 7.36 -14.57 10.60
N PHE A 128 6.32 -13.78 10.34
CA PHE A 128 5.75 -12.85 11.31
C PHE A 128 4.60 -13.46 12.12
N TYR A 129 4.41 -12.93 13.32
CA TYR A 129 3.35 -13.26 14.26
C TYR A 129 2.73 -11.97 14.81
N LEU A 130 1.41 -11.89 14.83
CA LEU A 130 0.69 -10.86 15.59
C LEU A 130 0.80 -11.21 17.07
N THR A 131 1.52 -10.39 17.83
CA THR A 131 1.80 -10.63 19.25
C THR A 131 0.98 -9.72 20.16
N LYS A 132 0.50 -8.59 19.64
CA LYS A 132 -0.17 -7.57 20.45
C LYS A 132 -1.06 -6.67 19.58
N ILE A 133 -2.15 -6.21 20.18
CA ILE A 133 -3.05 -5.21 19.62
C ILE A 133 -3.20 -4.05 20.61
N GLY A 134 -2.80 -2.85 20.22
CA GLY A 134 -3.19 -1.62 20.89
C GLY A 134 -4.58 -1.18 20.41
N LYS A 135 -5.44 -0.75 21.32
CA LYS A 135 -6.79 -0.26 21.04
C LYS A 135 -6.93 1.14 21.58
N THR A 136 -7.32 2.08 20.73
CA THR A 136 -7.67 3.44 21.16
C THR A 136 -9.09 3.76 20.73
N SER A 137 -9.80 4.52 21.54
CA SER A 137 -11.10 5.08 21.18
C SER A 137 -11.28 6.45 21.80
N TYR A 138 -11.88 7.36 21.03
CA TYR A 138 -12.13 8.73 21.44
C TYR A 138 -13.56 9.14 21.11
N SER A 139 -14.24 9.78 22.06
CA SER A 139 -15.60 10.31 21.90
C SER A 139 -15.58 11.83 22.02
N LEU A 140 -15.94 12.53 20.94
CA LEU A 140 -16.14 13.99 20.92
C LEU A 140 -17.26 14.45 21.85
N LYS A 141 -18.23 13.58 22.17
CA LYS A 141 -19.36 13.96 23.04
C LYS A 141 -18.92 14.11 24.50
N SER A 142 -18.02 13.23 24.93
CA SER A 142 -17.53 13.18 26.31
C SER A 142 -16.11 13.73 26.46
N GLU A 143 -15.43 14.03 25.35
CA GLU A 143 -14.01 14.40 25.27
C GLU A 143 -13.09 13.39 25.97
N ASN A 144 -13.50 12.13 25.99
CA ASN A 144 -12.76 11.06 26.66
C ASN A 144 -12.04 10.22 25.62
N GLU A 145 -10.77 9.91 25.92
CA GLU A 145 -9.95 8.93 25.22
C GLU A 145 -9.71 7.74 26.15
N THR A 146 -9.83 6.54 25.60
CA THR A 146 -9.46 5.30 26.28
C THR A 146 -8.46 4.55 25.43
N SER A 147 -7.45 3.99 26.09
CA SER A 147 -6.38 3.25 25.45
C SER A 147 -6.11 1.97 26.22
N GLU A 148 -6.13 0.85 25.51
CA GLU A 148 -5.93 -0.49 26.05
C GLU A 148 -4.94 -1.25 25.18
N GLN A 149 -4.33 -2.27 25.75
CA GLN A 149 -3.41 -3.13 25.04
C GLN A 149 -3.74 -4.59 25.37
N GLU A 150 -3.79 -5.42 24.33
CA GLU A 150 -4.09 -6.84 24.43
C GLU A 150 -2.95 -7.66 23.84
N ASP A 151 -2.33 -8.50 24.66
CA ASP A 151 -1.34 -9.46 24.19
C ASP A 151 -2.04 -10.69 23.58
N MET A 152 -1.58 -11.13 22.42
CA MET A 152 -2.11 -12.30 21.75
C MET A 152 -1.45 -13.56 22.32
N VAL A 153 -2.21 -14.31 23.14
CA VAL A 153 -1.74 -15.55 23.75
C VAL A 153 -2.68 -16.71 23.36
N PRO A 154 -2.25 -17.63 22.48
CA PRO A 154 -0.96 -17.67 21.80
C PRO A 154 -0.84 -16.62 20.67
N PRO A 155 0.39 -16.21 20.29
CA PRO A 155 0.58 -15.32 19.15
C PRO A 155 0.07 -15.91 17.85
N ILE A 156 -0.53 -15.08 16.99
CA ILE A 156 -1.20 -15.54 15.77
C ILE A 156 -0.23 -15.43 14.60
N LYS A 157 0.12 -16.55 13.97
CA LYS A 157 0.93 -16.54 12.75
C LYS A 157 0.26 -15.69 11.68
N ILE A 158 1.04 -14.87 10.98
CA ILE A 158 0.50 -13.88 10.04
C ILE A 158 -0.39 -14.48 8.93
N ASP A 159 -0.14 -15.72 8.55
CA ASP A 159 -0.97 -16.46 7.58
C ASP A 159 -2.43 -16.60 8.02
N ASN A 160 -2.64 -16.67 9.35
CA ASN A 160 -3.94 -16.88 9.99
C ASN A 160 -4.59 -15.57 10.45
N VAL A 161 -3.92 -14.43 10.29
CA VAL A 161 -4.44 -13.12 10.71
C VAL A 161 -5.52 -12.66 9.74
N ARG A 162 -6.65 -12.22 10.30
CA ARG A 162 -7.72 -11.52 9.58
C ARG A 162 -8.01 -10.21 10.31
N LEU A 163 -7.55 -9.08 9.76
CA LEU A 163 -7.61 -7.78 10.43
C LEU A 163 -9.05 -7.33 10.69
N SER A 164 -10.00 -7.69 9.83
CA SER A 164 -11.42 -7.42 10.01
C SER A 164 -12.03 -8.02 11.28
N LYS A 165 -11.41 -9.02 11.91
CA LYS A 165 -11.89 -9.54 13.20
C LYS A 165 -11.63 -8.59 14.36
N PHE A 166 -10.70 -7.65 14.20
CA PHE A 166 -10.25 -6.74 15.25
C PHE A 166 -10.64 -5.28 14.98
N ILE A 167 -11.20 -5.03 13.80
CA ILE A 167 -11.70 -3.74 13.33
C ILE A 167 -13.21 -3.91 13.17
N ILE A 168 -13.97 -3.28 14.05
CA ILE A 168 -15.44 -3.37 14.07
C ILE A 168 -16.04 -1.96 14.08
N ASN A 169 -17.24 -1.82 13.52
CA ASN A 169 -18.08 -0.67 13.83
C ASN A 169 -18.55 -0.83 15.29
N GLU A 170 -18.12 0.08 16.16
CA GLU A 170 -18.59 0.21 17.54
C GLU A 170 -19.66 1.29 17.65
#